data_AF-A0A1C5FB12-F1
#
_entry.id   AF-A0A1C5FB12-F1
#
_cell.length_a   1.000
_cell.length_b   1.000
_cell.length_c   1.000
_cell.angle_alpha   90.00
_cell.angle_beta   90.00
_cell.angle_gamma   90.00
#
_symmetry.space_group_name_H-M   'P 1'
#
loop_
_entity.id
_entity.type
_entity.pdbx_description
1 polymer ?
#
loop_
_entity_poly.entity_id
_entity_poly.type
_entity_poly.pdbx_seq_one_letter_code
_entity_poly.pdbx_strand_id
1 'polypeptide(L)' 'MRLHDTTLYNSIFRYDDHLMVNPHIWGQPASANPILQLRQTDGGEWFQRYGDSFEAVWMTARLWTPDQ' A
#
# COMPACT_ATOMS: atom_id res chain seq x y z
N MET A 1 1.83 -15.11 3.60
CA MET A 1 2.55 -13.84 3.34
C MET A 1 3.15 -13.91 1.95
N ARG A 2 3.18 -12.79 1.20
CA ARG A 2 3.98 -12.68 -0.02
C ARG A 2 5.05 -11.62 0.18
N LEU A 3 6.21 -11.81 -0.42
CA LEU A 3 7.36 -10.90 -0.34
C LEU A 3 7.59 -10.25 -1.71
N HIS A 4 7.95 -8.97 -1.72
CA HIS A 4 8.31 -8.22 -2.91
C HIS A 4 9.61 -7.44 -2.65
N ASP A 5 10.36 -7.17 -3.72
CA ASP A 5 11.61 -6.37 -3.67
C ASP A 5 11.40 -4.93 -4.15
N THR A 6 10.17 -4.58 -4.54
CA THR A 6 9.82 -3.25 -5.05
C THR A 6 10.07 -2.16 -4.01
N THR A 7 10.87 -1.15 -4.35
CA THR A 7 11.00 0.07 -3.56
C THR A 7 9.69 0.85 -3.60
N LEU A 8 9.05 1.00 -2.43
CA LEU A 8 7.80 1.74 -2.29
C LEU A 8 8.01 3.04 -1.53
N TYR A 9 7.29 4.08 -1.96
CA TYR A 9 7.25 5.40 -1.29
C TYR A 9 6.09 5.50 -0.29
N ASN A 10 5.42 4.41 0.00
CA ASN A 10 4.31 4.33 0.94
C ASN A 10 4.12 2.92 1.50
N SER A 11 3.38 2.84 2.59
CA SER A 11 2.69 1.62 3.01
C SER A 11 1.18 1.80 2.82
N ILE A 12 0.47 0.70 2.56
CA ILE A 12 -0.96 0.69 2.27
C ILE A 12 -1.64 -0.38 3.14
N PHE A 13 -2.72 0.02 3.81
CA PHE A 13 -3.61 -0.87 4.55
C PHE A 13 -5.02 -0.75 3.98
N ARG A 14 -5.63 -1.87 3.58
CA ARG A 14 -6.98 -1.90 3.00
C ARG A 14 -7.96 -2.61 3.93
N TYR A 15 -9.14 -2.01 4.09
CA TYR A 15 -10.28 -2.58 4.80
C TYR A 15 -11.54 -2.28 3.97
N ASP A 16 -12.12 -3.28 3.32
CA ASP A 16 -13.31 -3.12 2.48
C ASP A 16 -13.18 -2.00 1.42
N ASP A 17 -13.92 -0.91 1.61
CA ASP A 17 -13.97 0.31 0.80
C ASP A 17 -13.11 1.45 1.37
N HIS A 18 -12.27 1.18 2.37
CA HIS A 18 -11.32 2.11 2.97
C HIS A 18 -9.86 1.71 2.70
N LEU A 19 -9.03 2.71 2.41
CA LEU A 19 -7.58 2.60 2.26
C LEU A 19 -6.89 3.62 3.17
N MET A 20 -5.95 3.15 3.97
CA MET A 20 -5.01 4.01 4.70
C MET A 20 -3.67 3.95 3.99
N VAL A 21 -3.26 5.07 3.42
CA VAL A 21 -1.98 5.22 2.73
C VAL A 21 -1.06 6.05 3.59
N ASN A 22 0.13 5.55 3.90
CA ASN A 22 1.13 6.27 4.67
C ASN A 22 2.34 6.56 3.77
N PRO A 23 2.42 7.76 3.15
CA PRO A 23 3.56 8.19 2.36
C PRO A 23 4.83 8.30 3.23
N HIS A 24 5.96 7.87 2.69
CA HIS A 24 7.24 7.86 3.41
C HIS A 24 7.96 9.19 3.24
N ILE A 25 8.05 9.98 4.32
CA ILE A 25 8.88 11.19 4.36
C ILE A 25 10.32 10.78 4.67
N TRP A 26 11.25 11.28 3.86
CA TRP A 26 12.68 11.02 4.05
C TRP A 26 13.16 11.50 5.43
N GLY A 27 13.90 10.64 6.14
CA GLY A 27 14.46 10.95 7.46
C GLY A 27 13.45 10.89 8.62
N GLN A 28 12.20 10.49 8.38
CA GLN A 28 11.19 10.33 9.42
C GLN A 28 10.82 8.85 9.62
N PRO A 29 10.57 8.40 10.86
CA PRO A 29 10.00 7.09 11.11
C PRO A 29 8.57 7.03 10.57
N ALA A 30 8.12 5.85 10.14
CA ALA A 30 6.78 5.66 9.57
C ALA A 30 5.65 6.19 10.49
N SER A 31 5.79 6.02 11.80
CA SER A 31 4.82 6.50 12.80
C SER A 31 4.66 8.01 12.88
N ALA A 32 5.64 8.79 12.39
CA ALA A 32 5.60 10.24 12.36
C ALA A 32 5.07 10.81 11.02
N ASN A 33 4.85 9.94 10.03
CA ASN A 33 4.38 10.35 8.71
C ASN A 33 2.85 10.54 8.70
N PRO A 34 2.32 11.44 7.87
CA PRO A 34 0.87 11.60 7.71
C PRO A 34 0.24 10.33 7.13
N ILE A 35 -1.04 10.10 7.45
CA ILE A 35 -1.84 9.03 6.86
C ILE A 35 -2.97 9.67 6.06
N LEU A 36 -3.07 9.29 4.79
CA LEU A 36 -4.21 9.60 3.94
C LEU A 36 -5.26 8.51 4.13
N GLN A 37 -6.45 8.88 4.59
CA GLN A 37 -7.60 8.00 4.66
C GLN A 37 -8.46 8.21 3.42
N LEU A 38 -8.47 7.23 2.52
CA LEU A 38 -9.23 7.23 1.28
C LEU A 38 -10.42 6.28 1.43
N ARG A 39 -11.56 6.68 0.89
CA ARG A 39 -12.74 5.84 0.79
C ARG A 39 -13.12 5.70 -0.69
N GLN A 40 -13.63 4.55 -1.08
CA GLN A 40 -14.20 4.35 -2.40
C GLN A 40 -15.47 5.20 -2.52
N THR A 41 -15.51 6.09 -3.50
CA THR A 41 -16.65 6.96 -3.78
C THR A 41 -16.86 7.08 -5.27
N ASP A 42 -18.11 7.27 -5.70
CA ASP A 42 -18.41 7.56 -7.10
C ASP A 42 -17.67 8.83 -7.55
N GLY A 43 -17.00 8.74 -8.69
CA GLY A 43 -16.16 9.82 -9.23
C GLY A 43 -14.83 10.06 -8.51
N GLY A 44 -14.51 9.27 -7.47
CA GLY A 44 -13.21 9.33 -6.79
C GLY A 44 -12.20 8.37 -7.42
N GLU A 45 -10.98 8.86 -7.71
CA GLU A 45 -9.96 8.04 -8.39
C GLU A 45 -8.85 7.53 -7.46
N TRP A 46 -8.58 8.21 -6.35
CA TRP A 46 -7.40 7.92 -5.53
C TRP A 46 -7.45 6.55 -4.87
N PHE A 47 -8.63 6.12 -4.41
CA PHE A 47 -8.83 4.77 -3.87
C PHE A 47 -8.43 3.72 -4.90
N GLN A 48 -8.95 3.84 -6.14
CA GLN A 48 -8.66 2.91 -7.21
C GLN A 48 -7.18 2.94 -7.60
N ARG A 49 -6.59 4.13 -7.80
CA ARG A 49 -5.19 4.27 -8.20
C ARG A 49 -4.22 3.65 -7.20
N TYR A 50 -4.43 3.88 -5.90
CA TYR A 50 -3.60 3.23 -4.87
C TYR A 50 -3.86 1.71 -4.80
N GLY A 51 -5.11 1.28 -4.96
CA GLY A 51 -5.46 -0.14 -5.06
C GLY A 51 -4.77 -0.85 -6.22
N ASP A 52 -4.83 -0.27 -7.42
CA ASP A 52 -4.18 -0.80 -8.62
C ASP A 52 -2.66 -0.87 -8.45
N SER A 53 -2.06 0.13 -7.79
CA SER A 53 -0.62 0.11 -7.49
C SER A 53 -0.23 -1.04 -6.55
N PHE A 54 -1.09 -1.35 -5.57
CA PHE A 54 -0.89 -2.49 -4.69
C PHE A 54 -0.98 -3.81 -5.47
N GLU A 55 -2.02 -3.97 -6.29
CA GLU A 55 -2.22 -5.18 -7.09
C GLU A 55 -1.06 -5.42 -8.07
N ALA A 56 -0.55 -4.36 -8.70
CA ALA A 56 0.61 -4.46 -9.60
C ALA A 56 1.84 -5.04 -8.88
N VAL A 57 2.11 -4.63 -7.64
CA VAL A 57 3.19 -5.18 -6.82
C VAL A 57 2.86 -6.60 -6.38
N TRP A 58 1.63 -6.83 -5.91
CA TRP A 58 1.16 -8.13 -5.44
C TRP A 58 1.32 -9.23 -6.50
N MET A 59 1.01 -8.92 -7.76
CA MET A 59 1.14 -9.86 -8.88
C MET A 59 2.57 -10.34 -9.12
N THR A 60 3.58 -9.53 -8.76
CA THR A 60 5.00 -9.87 -8.89
C THR A 60 5.60 -10.47 -7.62
N ALA A 61 4.88 -10.42 -6.50
CA ALA A 61 5.34 -10.90 -5.22
C ALA A 61 5.41 -12.44 -5.16
N ARG A 62 6.38 -12.97 -4.42
CA ARG A 62 6.59 -14.42 -4.24
C ARG A 62 5.95 -14.89 -2.94
N LEU A 63 5.43 -16.11 -2.90
CA LEU A 63 4.95 -16.69 -1.66
C LEU A 63 6.12 -16.78 -0.67
N TRP A 64 5.91 -16.36 0.58
CA TRP A 64 6.87 -16.60 1.62
C TRP A 64 6.84 -18.07 2.04
N THR A 65 7.95 -18.76 1.84
CA THR A 65 8.21 -20.13 2.29
C THR A 65 9.25 -20.08 3.41
N PRO A 66 8.87 -20.30 4.69
CA PRO A 66 9.76 -20.13 5.84
C PRO A 66 10.97 -21.06 5.86
N ASP A 67 10.84 -22.22 5.20
CA ASP A 67 11.80 -23.32 5.23
C ASP A 67 12.58 -23.47 3.91
N GLN A 68 12.53 -22.45 3.04
CA GLN A 68 13.42 -22.28 1.88
C GLN A 68 14.39 -21.13 2.08
#